data_AF-A0A7C2M185-F1
#
_entry.id   AF-A0A7C2M185-F1
#
_cell.length_a   1.000
_cell.length_b   1.000
_cell.length_c   1.000
_cell.angle_alpha   90.00
_cell.angle_beta   90.00
_cell.angle_gamma   90.00
#
_symmetry.space_group_name_H-M   'P 1'
#
loop_
_entity.id
_entity.type
_entity.pdbx_description
1 polymer ?
#
loop_
_entity_poly.entity_id
_entity_poly.type
_entity_poly.pdbx_seq_one_letter_code
_entity_poly.pdbx_strand_id
1 'polypeptide(L)' 'TYLPNGHNYQDQRLRIYLPGNGGLLSAVAMMCAGFDEQTGDSPGFPDDGTWQVKWENLDGLP' A
#
# COMPACT_ATOMS: atom_id res chain seq x y z
N THR A 1 7.46 19.25 8.34
CA THR A 1 7.44 18.65 9.68
C THR A 1 6.69 17.34 9.61
N TYR A 2 7.37 16.23 9.92
CA TYR A 2 6.75 14.91 9.93
C TYR A 2 5.86 14.80 11.18
N LEU A 3 4.56 14.58 11.00
CA LEU A 3 3.65 14.31 12.10
C LEU A 3 3.74 12.82 12.46
N PRO A 4 3.63 12.43 13.75
CA PRO A 4 3.66 11.03 14.17
C PRO A 4 2.62 10.12 13.49
N ASN A 5 1.57 10.72 12.93
CA ASN A 5 0.46 10.04 12.25
C ASN A 5 0.63 10.00 10.71
N GLY A 6 1.79 10.38 10.19
CA GLY A 6 2.11 10.33 8.76
C GLY A 6 1.30 11.33 7.94
N HIS A 7 1.72 12.60 7.92
CA HIS A 7 1.22 13.72 7.09
C HIS A 7 -0.30 13.95 7.01
N ASN A 8 -1.12 13.17 7.71
CA ASN A 8 -2.56 13.33 7.78
C ASN A 8 -2.89 14.34 8.88
N TYR A 9 -3.33 15.53 8.49
CA TYR A 9 -3.74 16.57 9.43
C TYR A 9 -4.94 16.07 10.26
N GLN A 10 -4.77 15.96 11.58
CA GLN A 10 -5.81 15.52 12.51
C GLN A 10 -6.52 16.74 13.11
N ASP A 11 -7.85 16.75 12.99
CA ASP A 11 -8.76 17.69 13.66
C ASP A 11 -9.72 16.89 14.57
N GLN A 12 -10.34 17.54 15.57
CA GLN A 12 -11.21 16.92 16.58
C GLN A 12 -12.40 16.13 16.00
N ARG A 13 -12.73 16.38 14.73
CA ARG A 13 -13.80 15.68 13.99
C ARG A 13 -13.39 14.31 13.43
N LEU A 14 -12.09 14.01 13.36
CA LEU A 14 -11.55 12.80 12.74
C LEU A 14 -11.34 11.68 13.77
N ARG A 15 -12.39 10.88 13.98
CA ARG A 15 -12.29 9.66 14.81
C ARG A 15 -11.51 8.59 14.05
N ILE A 16 -10.32 8.26 14.57
CA ILE A 16 -9.40 7.16 14.22
C ILE A 16 -9.95 6.17 13.18
N TYR A 17 -9.75 6.50 11.90
CA TYR A 17 -9.37 5.63 10.78
C TYR A 17 -9.24 6.56 9.56
N LEU A 18 -8.00 6.96 9.26
CA LEU A 18 -7.77 7.89 8.16
C LEU A 18 -7.78 7.10 6.84
N PRO A 19 -8.64 7.43 5.87
CA PRO A 19 -8.69 6.76 4.58
C PRO A 19 -7.33 6.72 3.87
N GLY A 20 -6.43 7.67 4.17
CA GLY A 20 -5.06 7.66 3.64
C GLY A 20 -4.20 6.49 4.12
N ASN A 21 -4.36 6.01 5.35
CA ASN A 21 -3.59 4.86 5.85
C ASN A 21 -4.10 3.57 5.21
N GLY A 22 -5.42 3.42 5.11
CA GLY A 22 -6.05 2.31 4.38
C GLY A 22 -5.62 2.34 2.91
N GLY A 23 -5.65 3.50 2.26
CA GLY A 23 -5.24 3.68 0.87
C GLY A 23 -3.76 3.33 0.64
N LEU A 24 -2.87 3.71 1.56
CA LEU A 24 -1.45 3.32 1.48
C LEU A 24 -1.28 1.80 1.59
N LEU A 25 -1.96 1.16 2.53
CA LEU A 25 -1.91 -0.30 2.69
C LEU A 25 -2.50 -1.02 1.47
N SER A 26 -3.62 -0.56 0.94
CA SER A 26 -4.22 -1.07 -0.30
C SER A 26 -3.27 -0.90 -1.50
N ALA A 27 -2.61 0.25 -1.62
CA ALA A 27 -1.64 0.49 -2.68
C ALA A 27 -0.45 -0.48 -2.60
N VAL A 28 0.12 -0.67 -1.41
CA VAL A 28 1.21 -1.65 -1.20
C VAL A 28 0.73 -3.07 -1.48
N ALA A 29 -0.50 -3.44 -1.09
CA ALA A 29 -1.06 -4.75 -1.40
C ALA A 29 -1.21 -4.97 -2.91
N MET A 30 -1.70 -3.98 -3.67
CA MET A 30 -1.74 -4.04 -5.14
C MET A 30 -0.33 -4.15 -5.75
N MET A 31 0.67 -3.48 -5.18
CA MET A 31 2.03 -3.59 -5.65
C MET A 31 2.62 -5.00 -5.44
N CYS A 32 2.24 -5.69 -4.36
CA CYS A 32 2.69 -7.04 -4.04
C CYS A 32 1.91 -8.14 -4.77
N ALA A 33 0.58 -8.13 -4.72
CA ALA A 33 -0.28 -9.21 -5.21
C ALA A 33 -0.93 -8.92 -6.56
N GLY A 34 -0.80 -7.69 -7.06
CA GLY A 34 -1.43 -7.26 -8.30
C GLY A 34 -2.89 -6.84 -8.15
N PHE A 35 -3.48 -6.53 -9.29
CA PHE A 35 -4.89 -6.21 -9.49
C PHE A 35 -5.35 -6.81 -10.83
N ASP A 36 -6.64 -6.67 -11.16
CA ASP A 36 -7.23 -7.22 -12.38
C ASP A 36 -6.38 -6.98 -13.64
N GLU A 37 -6.25 -8.03 -14.46
CA GLU A 37 -5.47 -8.09 -15.71
C GLU A 37 -3.94 -7.89 -15.58
N GLN A 38 -3.42 -7.68 -14.37
CA GLN A 38 -1.99 -7.59 -14.13
C GLN A 38 -1.33 -8.98 -14.14
N THR A 39 -0.13 -9.06 -14.72
CA THR A 39 0.68 -10.28 -14.76
C THR A 39 2.07 -10.01 -14.17
N GLY A 40 2.73 -11.07 -13.69
CA GLY A 40 4.04 -10.99 -13.04
C GLY A 40 3.99 -11.14 -11.52
N ASP A 41 5.14 -11.46 -10.93
CA ASP A 41 5.28 -11.54 -9.47
C ASP A 41 5.60 -10.15 -8.92
N SER A 42 4.84 -9.68 -7.92
CA SER A 42 5.05 -8.37 -7.28
C SER A 42 5.11 -7.19 -8.27
N PRO A 43 4.07 -7.00 -9.09
CA PRO A 43 4.10 -6.15 -10.30
C PRO A 43 4.28 -4.65 -10.04
N GLY A 44 4.11 -4.19 -8.80
CA GLY A 44 4.32 -2.79 -8.45
C GLY A 44 5.76 -2.42 -8.15
N PHE A 45 6.69 -3.38 -8.16
CA PHE A 45 8.10 -3.14 -7.86
C PHE A 45 8.97 -3.23 -9.12
N PRO A 46 10.12 -2.54 -9.16
CA PRO A 46 11.05 -2.64 -10.28
C PRO A 46 11.64 -4.06 -10.42
N ASP A 47 11.66 -4.57 -11.66
CA ASP A 47 12.29 -5.85 -12.03
C ASP A 47 13.82 -5.76 -12.24
N ASP A 48 14.44 -4.64 -11.86
CA ASP A 48 15.87 -4.39 -12.05
C ASP A 48 16.77 -4.97 -10.93
N GLY A 49 16.18 -5.73 -10.00
CA GLY A 49 16.88 -6.34 -8.88
C GLY A 49 17.21 -5.37 -7.73
N THR A 50 16.74 -4.12 -7.78
CA THR A 50 16.93 -3.17 -6.67
C THR A 50 16.11 -3.51 -5.44
N TRP A 51 15.03 -4.29 -5.61
CA TRP A 51 14.15 -4.74 -4.54
C TRP A 51 14.16 -6.25 -4.38
N GLN A 52 14.19 -6.72 -3.14
CA GLN A 52 13.92 -8.11 -2.76
C GLN A 52 12.58 -8.17 -2.03
N VAL A 53 11.52 -8.41 -2.77
CA VAL A 53 10.14 -8.36 -2.26
C VAL A 53 9.75 -9.70 -1.64
N LYS A 54 9.13 -9.67 -0.47
CA LYS A 54 8.53 -10.83 0.19
C LYS A 54 7.21 -10.43 0.80
N TRP A 55 6.18 -11.23 0.57
CA TRP A 55 4.85 -11.05 1.14
C TRP A 55 4.17 -12.41 1.29
N GLU A 56 3.11 -12.46 2.10
CA GLU A 56 2.34 -13.67 2.36
C GLU A 56 0.86 -13.31 2.55
N ASN A 57 -0.03 -14.26 2.25
CA ASN A 57 -1.47 -14.17 2.54
C ASN A 57 -2.16 -12.91 1.97
N LEU A 58 -1.74 -12.45 0.78
CA LEU A 58 -2.43 -11.41 0.01
C LEU A 58 -3.06 -12.01 -1.23
N ASP A 59 -4.30 -11.64 -1.51
CA ASP A 59 -4.94 -11.90 -2.80
C ASP A 59 -4.91 -10.63 -3.65
N GLY A 60 -4.86 -10.80 -4.97
CA GLY A 60 -4.99 -9.69 -5.91
C GLY A 60 -6.29 -8.93 -5.64
N LEU A 61 -6.21 -7.61 -5.64
CA LEU A 61 -7.39 -6.78 -5.48
C LEU A 61 -8.19 -6.77 -6.81
N PRO A 62 -9.53 -6.76 -6.74
CA PRO A 62 -10.36 -6.56 -7.92
C PRO A 62 -10.22 -5.15 -8.49
#